data_AF-A0A3G6TE58-F1
#
_entry.id   AF-A0A3G6TE58-F1
#
_cell.length_a   1.000
_cell.length_b   1.000
_cell.length_c   1.000
_cell.angle_alpha   90.00
_cell.angle_beta   90.00
_cell.angle_gamma   90.00
#
_symmetry.space_group_name_H-M   'P 1'
#
loop_
_entity.id
_entity.type
_entity.pdbx_description
1 polymer ?
#
loop_
_entity_poly.entity_id
_entity_poly.type
_entity_poly.pdbx_seq_one_letter_code
_entity_poly.pdbx_strand_id
1 'polypeptide(L)'
;MRAKHGRDKLFATPEELWNAACEYFQWVEDNPLPETKVFQHQGKVVKEVVPIMRAMTLGQLCFYLNCNEAYFRQFKARLTDKDDGFSTVIADIENVIFTQKFQGASGNLLNANIISRDLGLADKKEVNASVSFLDYLMQSSDDEEKND
;
A
#
# COMPACT_ATOMS: atom_id res chain seq x y z
N MET A 1 6.10 -30.92 1.58
CA MET A 1 6.50 -31.85 2.66
C MET A 1 6.33 -31.09 3.97
N ARG A 2 5.55 -31.61 4.93
CA ARG A 2 5.32 -30.95 6.25
C ARG A 2 6.16 -31.69 7.29
N ALA A 3 7.17 -31.04 7.84
CA ALA A 3 7.92 -31.58 8.96
C ALA A 3 7.11 -31.44 10.25
N LYS A 4 7.06 -32.53 11.01
CA LYS A 4 6.70 -32.58 12.42
C LYS A 4 7.93 -32.01 13.16
N HIS A 5 7.82 -31.00 14.02
CA HIS A 5 7.87 -31.08 15.50
C HIS A 5 7.94 -29.64 16.07
N GLY A 6 7.12 -29.26 17.05
CA GLY A 6 7.15 -27.90 17.64
C GLY A 6 6.54 -26.82 16.73
N ARG A 7 6.32 -25.60 17.23
CA ARG A 7 5.83 -24.48 16.40
C ARG A 7 6.97 -24.04 15.46
N ASP A 8 7.24 -24.84 14.44
CA ASP A 8 8.30 -24.60 13.46
C ASP A 8 8.11 -23.20 12.84
N LYS A 9 9.22 -22.47 12.73
CA LYS A 9 9.25 -21.18 12.03
C LYS A 9 8.76 -21.41 10.59
N LEU A 10 7.91 -20.52 10.07
CA LEU A 10 7.39 -20.63 8.70
C LEU A 10 8.51 -20.62 7.65
N PHE A 11 9.60 -19.92 7.95
CA PHE A 11 10.82 -19.84 7.14
C PHE A 11 12.03 -20.10 8.02
N ALA A 12 12.95 -20.93 7.55
CA ALA A 12 14.20 -21.23 8.23
C ALA A 12 15.30 -20.22 7.89
N THR A 13 15.26 -19.63 6.67
CA THR A 13 16.26 -18.66 6.19
C THR A 13 15.60 -17.42 5.57
N PRO A 14 16.32 -16.27 5.51
CA PRO A 14 15.85 -15.09 4.80
C PRO A 14 15.61 -15.35 3.31
N GLU A 15 16.44 -16.20 2.70
CA GLU A 15 16.32 -16.57 1.29
C GLU A 15 15.03 -17.33 1.01
N GLU A 16 14.61 -18.23 1.89
CA GLU A 16 13.32 -18.92 1.76
C GLU A 16 12.14 -17.95 1.82
N LEU A 17 12.19 -16.96 2.72
CA LEU A 17 11.18 -15.92 2.81
C LEU A 17 11.14 -15.07 1.51
N TRP A 18 12.31 -14.69 0.99
CA TRP A 18 12.41 -13.92 -0.24
C TRP A 18 11.86 -14.69 -1.44
N ASN A 19 12.28 -15.94 -1.62
CA ASN A 19 11.81 -16.78 -2.73
C ASN A 19 10.28 -16.98 -2.69
N ALA A 20 9.73 -17.23 -1.50
CA ALA A 20 8.29 -17.36 -1.34
C ALA A 20 7.54 -16.04 -1.62
N ALA A 21 8.14 -14.89 -1.30
CA ALA A 21 7.60 -13.59 -1.67
C ALA A 21 7.67 -13.35 -3.20
N CYS A 22 8.76 -13.75 -3.86
CA CYS A 22 8.88 -13.70 -5.31
C CYS A 22 7.82 -14.55 -6.02
N GLU A 23 7.50 -15.74 -5.50
CA GLU A 23 6.40 -16.55 -6.01
C GLU A 23 5.05 -15.81 -5.93
N TYR A 24 4.79 -15.11 -4.81
CA TYR A 24 3.62 -14.26 -4.70
C TYR A 24 3.64 -13.09 -5.71
N PHE A 25 4.79 -12.43 -5.89
CA PHE A 25 4.93 -11.33 -6.83
C PHE A 25 4.60 -11.79 -8.26
N GLN A 26 5.18 -12.92 -8.68
CA GLN A 26 4.89 -13.52 -9.98
C GLN A 26 3.41 -13.91 -10.10
N TRP A 27 2.83 -14.51 -9.05
CA TRP A 27 1.41 -14.85 -9.05
C TRP A 27 0.52 -13.61 -9.27
N VAL A 28 0.87 -12.45 -8.69
CA VAL A 28 0.12 -11.21 -8.90
C VAL A 28 0.17 -10.76 -10.37
N GLU A 29 1.33 -10.87 -11.01
CA GLU A 29 1.50 -10.53 -12.43
C GLU A 29 0.75 -11.48 -13.36
N ASP A 30 0.83 -12.79 -13.08
CA ASP A 30 0.19 -13.83 -13.89
C ASP A 30 -1.34 -13.88 -13.71
N ASN A 31 -1.87 -13.24 -12.67
CA ASN A 31 -3.29 -13.28 -12.32
C ASN A 31 -3.92 -11.87 -12.25
N PRO A 32 -3.96 -11.11 -13.36
CA PRO A 32 -4.63 -9.81 -13.40
C PRO A 32 -6.13 -9.94 -13.08
N LEU A 33 -6.75 -8.84 -12.69
CA LEU A 33 -8.21 -8.83 -12.50
C LEU A 33 -8.90 -8.73 -13.88
N PRO A 34 -10.05 -9.39 -14.08
CA PRO A 34 -10.81 -9.25 -15.32
C PRO A 34 -11.71 -8.01 -15.28
N GLU A 35 -11.64 -7.17 -16.32
CA GLU A 35 -12.58 -6.08 -16.56
C GLU A 35 -13.35 -6.34 -17.85
N THR A 36 -14.68 -6.34 -17.81
CA THR A 36 -15.49 -6.41 -19.04
C THR A 36 -15.65 -5.03 -19.64
N LYS A 37 -15.09 -4.81 -20.83
CA LYS A 37 -15.31 -3.60 -21.62
C LYS A 37 -16.35 -3.85 -22.70
N VAL A 38 -17.14 -2.81 -22.95
CA VAL A 38 -18.21 -2.82 -23.96
C VAL A 38 -17.84 -1.84 -25.06
N PHE A 39 -17.81 -2.34 -26.29
CA PHE A 39 -17.52 -1.58 -27.49
C PHE A 39 -18.73 -1.60 -28.42
N GLN A 40 -18.87 -0.54 -29.22
CA GLN A 40 -19.86 -0.50 -30.29
C GLN A 40 -19.12 -0.50 -31.62
N HIS A 41 -19.41 -1.49 -32.46
CA HIS A 41 -18.82 -1.57 -33.81
C HIS A 41 -19.93 -1.88 -34.81
N GLN A 42 -20.15 -0.97 -35.77
CA GLN A 42 -21.17 -1.10 -36.81
C GLN A 42 -22.58 -1.40 -36.27
N GLY A 43 -22.99 -0.72 -35.19
CA GLY A 43 -24.30 -0.92 -34.57
C GLY A 43 -24.44 -2.20 -33.75
N LYS A 44 -23.36 -2.98 -33.57
CA LYS A 44 -23.33 -4.16 -32.70
C LYS A 44 -22.53 -3.88 -31.44
N VAL A 45 -23.09 -4.29 -30.31
CA VAL A 45 -22.41 -4.32 -29.02
C VAL A 45 -21.47 -5.50 -28.98
N VAL A 46 -20.18 -5.25 -28.76
CA VAL A 46 -19.15 -6.26 -28.52
C VAL A 46 -18.69 -6.14 -27.07
N LYS A 47 -18.58 -7.27 -26.36
CA LYS A 47 -18.02 -7.31 -25.02
C LYS A 47 -16.70 -8.06 -25.05
N GLU A 48 -15.69 -7.52 -24.40
CA GLU A 48 -14.38 -8.15 -24.29
C GLU A 48 -13.89 -8.05 -22.85
N VAL A 49 -13.22 -9.10 -22.38
CA VAL A 49 -12.62 -9.11 -21.05
C VAL A 49 -11.15 -8.72 -21.21
N VAL A 50 -10.77 -7.60 -20.61
CA VAL A 50 -9.40 -7.12 -20.61
C VAL A 50 -8.78 -7.31 -19.22
N PRO A 51 -7.49 -7.64 -19.14
CA PRO A 51 -6.79 -7.72 -17.87
C PRO A 51 -6.52 -6.32 -17.32
N ILE A 52 -6.74 -6.14 -16.02
CA ILE A 52 -6.34 -4.94 -15.27
C ILE A 52 -5.38 -5.31 -14.15
N MET A 53 -4.47 -4.39 -13.82
CA MET A 53 -3.42 -4.60 -12.83
C MET A 53 -4.01 -4.95 -11.45
N ARG A 54 -3.41 -5.95 -10.80
CA ARG A 54 -3.72 -6.30 -9.41
C ARG A 54 -2.74 -5.59 -8.48
N ALA A 55 -3.24 -4.80 -7.55
CA ALA A 55 -2.41 -4.18 -6.52
C ALA A 55 -1.86 -5.25 -5.56
N MET A 56 -0.55 -5.20 -5.29
CA MET A 56 0.06 -6.04 -4.26
C MET A 56 -0.31 -5.53 -2.86
N THR A 57 -0.50 -6.44 -1.89
CA THR A 57 -0.73 -6.07 -0.49
C THR A 57 -0.04 -7.04 0.45
N LEU A 58 0.38 -6.55 1.62
CA LEU A 58 0.99 -7.41 2.65
C LEU A 58 -0.02 -8.46 3.16
N GLY A 59 -1.30 -8.08 3.27
CA GLY A 59 -2.36 -9.02 3.65
C GLY A 59 -2.53 -10.16 2.65
N GLN A 60 -2.50 -9.87 1.34
CA GLN A 60 -2.59 -10.91 0.32
C GLN A 60 -1.33 -11.77 0.25
N LEU A 61 -0.14 -11.18 0.45
CA LEU A 61 1.10 -11.95 0.61
C LEU A 61 0.98 -12.92 1.79
N CYS A 62 0.54 -12.44 2.97
CA CYS A 62 0.37 -13.30 4.13
C CYS A 62 -0.61 -14.44 3.84
N PHE A 63 -1.75 -14.12 3.22
CA PHE A 63 -2.73 -15.14 2.80
C PHE A 63 -2.12 -16.16 1.83
N TYR A 64 -1.36 -15.72 0.83
CA TYR A 64 -0.66 -16.59 -0.13
C TYR A 64 0.32 -17.54 0.57
N LEU A 65 1.09 -17.01 1.53
CA LEU A 65 2.04 -17.77 2.36
C LEU A 65 1.35 -18.62 3.45
N ASN A 66 0.02 -18.66 3.48
CA ASN A 66 -0.79 -19.36 4.48
C ASN A 66 -0.47 -18.93 5.92
N CYS A 67 -0.25 -17.64 6.11
CA CYS A 67 -0.11 -17.00 7.41
C CYS A 67 -1.04 -15.78 7.53
N ASN A 68 -1.02 -15.11 8.67
CA ASN A 68 -1.80 -13.89 8.87
C ASN A 68 -0.87 -12.71 9.17
N GLU A 69 -1.38 -11.48 9.02
CA GLU A 69 -0.58 -10.27 9.25
C GLU A 69 -0.04 -10.19 10.69
N ALA A 70 -0.76 -10.76 11.66
CA ALA A 70 -0.29 -10.82 13.04
C ALA A 70 0.95 -11.71 13.19
N TYR A 71 1.05 -12.81 12.45
CA TYR A 71 2.25 -13.64 12.37
C TYR A 71 3.42 -12.81 11.83
N PHE A 72 3.25 -12.13 10.70
CA PHE A 72 4.30 -11.33 10.07
C PHE A 72 4.79 -10.19 10.99
N ARG A 73 3.86 -9.47 11.64
CA ARG A 73 4.19 -8.43 12.63
C ARG A 73 4.95 -8.99 13.83
N GLN A 74 4.49 -10.11 14.40
CA GLN A 74 5.17 -10.73 15.54
C GLN A 74 6.50 -11.38 15.14
N PHE A 75 6.66 -11.80 13.89
CA PHE A 75 7.90 -12.31 13.35
C PHE A 75 8.93 -11.18 13.28
N LYS A 76 8.58 -10.05 12.64
CA LYS A 76 9.40 -8.83 12.59
C LYS A 76 9.79 -8.33 13.98
N ALA A 77 8.86 -8.31 14.93
CA ALA A 77 9.10 -7.84 16.30
C ALA A 77 10.00 -8.76 17.15
N ARG A 78 10.17 -10.03 16.75
CA ARG A 78 11.02 -11.01 17.46
C ARG A 78 12.41 -11.16 16.84
N LEU A 79 12.68 -10.48 15.73
CA LEU A 79 14.00 -10.49 15.12
C LEU A 79 15.03 -9.93 16.11
N THR A 80 16.12 -10.65 16.25
CA THR A 80 17.29 -10.26 17.05
C THR A 80 18.48 -10.07 16.11
N ASP A 81 19.60 -9.54 16.63
CA ASP A 81 20.86 -9.43 15.86
C ASP A 81 21.37 -10.79 15.34
N LYS A 82 20.83 -11.91 15.82
CA LYS A 82 21.15 -13.27 15.38
C LYS A 82 20.32 -13.74 14.18
N ASP A 83 19.22 -13.06 13.86
CA ASP A 83 18.35 -13.37 12.73
C ASP A 83 18.83 -12.59 11.49
N ASP A 84 20.10 -12.82 11.12
CA ASP A 84 20.80 -12.10 10.07
C ASP A 84 20.02 -12.17 8.74
N GLY A 85 19.89 -11.03 8.06
CA GLY A 85 19.23 -10.89 6.76
C GLY A 85 17.69 -10.85 6.76
N PHE A 86 16.97 -11.36 7.77
CA PHE A 86 15.49 -11.34 7.76
C PHE A 86 14.92 -9.93 7.76
N SER A 87 15.51 -9.01 8.54
CA SER A 87 15.07 -7.61 8.58
C SER A 87 15.20 -6.95 7.21
N THR A 88 16.30 -7.22 6.51
CA THR A 88 16.56 -6.70 5.16
C THR A 88 15.54 -7.24 4.17
N VAL A 89 15.34 -8.56 4.14
CA VAL A 89 14.36 -9.20 3.23
C VAL A 89 12.94 -8.69 3.48
N ILE A 90 12.54 -8.49 4.74
CA ILE A 90 11.21 -7.92 5.05
C ILE A 90 11.09 -6.50 4.51
N ALA A 91 12.13 -5.67 4.67
CA ALA A 91 12.14 -4.31 4.14
C ALA A 91 12.07 -4.30 2.60
N ASP A 92 12.79 -5.21 1.94
CA ASP A 92 12.75 -5.36 0.48
C ASP A 92 11.37 -5.77 -0.02
N ILE A 93 10.71 -6.72 0.66
CA ILE A 93 9.33 -7.13 0.35
C ILE A 93 8.37 -5.95 0.50
N GLU A 94 8.45 -5.22 1.61
CA GLU A 94 7.64 -4.02 1.86
C GLU A 94 7.87 -2.96 0.76
N ASN A 95 9.13 -2.77 0.35
CA ASN A 95 9.51 -1.84 -0.70
C ASN A 95 8.98 -2.25 -2.09
N VAL A 96 9.03 -3.55 -2.44
CA VAL A 96 8.46 -4.06 -3.70
C VAL A 96 6.95 -3.82 -3.74
N ILE A 97 6.23 -4.17 -2.68
CA ILE A 97 4.78 -3.98 -2.58
C ILE A 97 4.42 -2.48 -2.67
N PHE A 98 5.18 -1.63 -1.97
CA PHE A 98 5.00 -0.18 -2.04
C PHE A 98 5.22 0.34 -3.47
N THR A 99 6.37 -0.01 -4.08
CA THR A 99 6.79 0.50 -5.38
C THR A 99 5.85 0.06 -6.49
N GLN A 100 5.40 -1.20 -6.48
CA GLN A 100 4.45 -1.72 -7.47
C GLN A 100 3.14 -0.92 -7.45
N LYS A 101 2.59 -0.66 -6.26
CA LYS A 101 1.38 0.15 -6.11
C LYS A 101 1.59 1.58 -6.56
N PHE A 102 2.70 2.20 -6.13
CA PHE A 102 3.04 3.57 -6.49
C PHE A 102 3.15 3.73 -8.01
N GLN A 103 3.96 2.90 -8.66
CA GLN A 103 4.14 2.92 -10.11
C GLN A 103 2.83 2.62 -10.86
N GLY A 104 2.05 1.64 -10.38
CA GLY A 104 0.74 1.34 -10.95
C GLY A 104 -0.23 2.51 -10.89
N ALA A 105 -0.26 3.25 -9.77
CA ALA A 105 -1.05 4.47 -9.64
C ALA A 105 -0.53 5.59 -10.54
N SER A 106 0.79 5.83 -10.58
CA SER A 106 1.41 6.83 -11.45
C SER A 106 1.17 6.54 -12.94
N GLY A 107 1.11 5.27 -13.32
CA GLY A 107 0.82 4.81 -14.68
C GLY A 107 -0.66 4.72 -15.03
N ASN A 108 -1.57 5.17 -14.14
CA ASN A 108 -3.03 5.07 -14.32
C ASN A 108 -3.54 3.62 -14.50
N LEU A 109 -2.81 2.64 -13.98
CA LEU A 109 -3.18 1.22 -13.94
C LEU A 109 -3.94 0.85 -12.66
N LEU A 110 -3.69 1.62 -11.59
CA LEU A 110 -4.39 1.53 -10.30
C LEU A 110 -5.02 2.87 -9.97
N ASN A 111 -6.12 2.86 -9.21
CA ASN A 111 -6.80 4.09 -8.81
C ASN A 111 -5.92 4.92 -7.85
N ALA A 112 -5.44 6.08 -8.31
CA ALA A 112 -4.52 6.92 -7.57
C ALA A 112 -5.04 7.35 -6.19
N ASN A 113 -6.34 7.65 -6.06
CA ASN A 113 -6.93 8.08 -4.78
C ASN A 113 -7.00 6.95 -3.75
N ILE A 114 -7.24 5.71 -4.18
CA ILE A 114 -7.22 4.55 -3.29
C ILE A 114 -5.78 4.26 -2.86
N ILE A 115 -4.86 4.21 -3.82
CA ILE A 115 -3.44 3.91 -3.56
C ILE A 115 -2.78 5.00 -2.70
N SER A 116 -3.06 6.27 -2.92
CA SER A 116 -2.53 7.37 -2.09
C SER A 116 -2.91 7.19 -0.62
N ARG A 117 -4.15 6.77 -0.34
CA ARG A 117 -4.61 6.52 1.03
C ARG A 117 -3.98 5.27 1.65
N ASP A 118 -3.88 4.19 0.88
CA ASP A 118 -3.26 2.94 1.32
C ASP A 118 -1.75 3.09 1.61
N LEU A 119 -1.04 3.86 0.78
CA LEU A 119 0.38 4.16 0.96
C LEU A 119 0.66 5.26 2.00
N GLY A 120 -0.38 5.93 2.52
CA GLY A 120 -0.23 7.04 3.46
C GLY A 120 0.39 8.30 2.84
N LEU A 121 0.26 8.48 1.52
CA LEU A 121 0.69 9.70 0.83
C LEU A 121 -0.28 10.83 1.18
N ALA A 122 0.25 11.92 1.72
CA ALA A 122 -0.53 13.07 2.16
C ALA A 122 -0.22 14.31 1.31
N ASP A 123 -1.27 15.06 0.97
CA ASP A 123 -1.11 16.35 0.31
C ASP A 123 -0.58 17.38 1.31
N LYS A 124 0.54 18.01 0.97
CA LYS A 124 1.02 19.19 1.69
C LYS A 124 0.18 20.39 1.27
N LYS A 125 -0.63 20.92 2.19
CA LYS A 125 -1.33 22.19 2.00
C LYS A 125 -0.53 23.32 2.66
N GLU A 126 -0.12 24.30 1.87
CA GLU A 126 0.41 25.55 2.39
C GLU A 126 -0.75 26.54 2.57
N VAL A 127 -0.95 27.00 3.81
CA VAL A 127 -1.95 28.01 4.13
C VAL A 127 -1.22 29.34 4.31
N ASN A 128 -1.25 30.17 3.27
CA ASN A 128 -0.77 31.55 3.37
C ASN A 128 -1.87 32.41 3.99
N ALA A 129 -1.85 32.56 5.31
CA ALA A 129 -2.70 33.52 6.00
C ALA A 129 -2.05 34.91 5.91
N SER A 130 -2.53 35.76 5.01
CA SER A 130 -2.23 37.19 5.03
C SER A 130 -3.16 37.84 6.05
N VAL A 131 -2.70 38.01 7.28
CA VAL A 131 -3.43 38.84 8.26
C VAL A 131 -3.14 40.30 7.91
N SER A 132 -4.18 41.02 7.46
CA SER A 132 -4.09 42.46 7.28
C SER A 132 -3.98 43.10 8.67
N PHE A 133 -2.94 43.90 8.89
CA PHE A 133 -2.75 44.63 10.16
C PHE A 133 -3.94 45.55 10.47
N LEU A 134 -4.63 46.03 9.44
CA LEU A 134 -5.87 46.82 9.59
C LEU A 134 -7.02 45.99 10.18
N ASP A 135 -7.16 44.72 9.81
CA ASP A 135 -8.23 43.85 10.32
C ASP A 135 -8.02 43.54 11.81
N TYR A 136 -6.76 43.42 12.25
CA TYR A 136 -6.41 43.26 13.67
C TYR A 136 -6.75 44.52 14.48
N LEU A 137 -6.43 45.70 13.93
CA LEU A 137 -6.73 46.97 14.59
C LEU A 137 -8.24 47.23 14.71
N MET A 138 -9.02 46.91 13.67
CA MET A 138 -10.48 47.05 13.71
C MET A 138 -11.13 46.07 14.70
N GLN A 139 -10.62 44.84 14.82
CA GLN A 139 -11.09 43.91 15.86
C GLN A 139 -10.78 44.40 17.27
N SER A 140 -9.59 44.99 17.49
CA SER A 140 -9.23 45.53 18.81
C SER A 140 -10.04 46.75 19.22
N SER A 141 -10.53 47.57 18.26
CA SER A 141 -11.40 48.71 18.58
C SER A 141 -12.84 48.28 18.91
N ASP A 142 -13.36 47.25 18.23
CA ASP A 142 -14.73 46.76 18.43
C ASP A 142 -14.91 46.01 19.77
N ASP A 143 -13.81 45.51 20.35
CA ASP A 143 -13.80 44.83 21.66
C ASP A 143 -13.70 45.82 22.84
N GLU A 144 -13.20 47.04 22.61
CA GLU A 144 -13.18 48.11 23.63
C GLU A 144 -14.56 48.77 23.80
N GLU A 145 -15.36 48.91 22.73
CA GLU A 145 -16.69 49.53 22.77
C GLU A 145 -17.78 48.67 23.44
N LYS A 146 -17.53 47.38 23.73
CA LYS A 146 -18.51 46.47 24.36
C LYS A 146 -18.37 46.33 25.87
N ASN A 147 -17.40 47.01 26.49
CA ASN A 147 -17.13 46.93 27.93
C ASN A 147 -17.53 48.19 28.72
N ASP A 148 -18.24 49.14 28.09
CA ASP A 148 -18.95 50.26 28.74
C ASP A 148 -20.48 50.08 28.65
#